data_AF-A0A6N9SJR1-F1
#
_entry.id   AF-A0A6N9SJR1-F1
#
_cell.length_a   1.000
_cell.length_b   1.000
_cell.length_c   1.000
_cell.angle_alpha   90.00
_cell.angle_beta   90.00
_cell.angle_gamma   90.00
#
_symmetry.space_group_name_H-M   'P 1'
#
loop_
_entity.id
_entity.type
_entity.pdbx_description
1 polymer ?
#
loop_
_entity_poly.entity_id
_entity_poly.type
_entity_poly.pdbx_seq_one_letter_code
_entity_poly.pdbx_strand_id
1 'polypeptide(L)'
;ALDFLEQVTTHFRTTLQKTPHALQYLLSRGVDDVTAERFSLGYAPNQWHGLETHFPTIKLENMVELGMLVRNENGQCYDRFRDRLMFPIQDSRGQVIGFGGRVLGQGEPKYLNSPETPLFEKGKELYGWTQARQAIRQHNQVLVVEGYMDVVSLSQAGILNVVATLGTATTVDQARRLLRSADHLVFAFDGDKAGRKAAERAMHLVLPLFEEGKEIAFLFFPEGEDPDSFVRQHGAEVLRQNIASALPLSAFVMEQLTRGRIRTQVEHQGQFLREAKEILATLRSPWLSFALKRLMAQWLLIEPPELDRFLRDISPSTSAPSHPRATTRTSPPLRKPPNPIALQLLACLLAAPSMAHETGIPEPASTFDDDVDQALTHISTFLRHQEPDITLPMIMEHFRGKPENLWLERIMQGEFFSLLETPREELTEVYRDGLRRWAERRLQQEMEALLQCARNRPLHREEEERMQWLISQRPSSRGLD
;
A
#
# COMPACT_ATOMS: atom_id res chain seq x y z
N ALA A 1 4.10 15.66 24.13
CA ALA A 1 4.14 14.76 22.97
C ALA A 1 4.96 15.37 21.83
N LEU A 2 4.54 16.52 21.28
CA LEU A 2 5.30 17.24 20.24
C LEU A 2 6.72 17.62 20.70
N ASP A 3 6.87 18.18 21.90
CA ASP A 3 8.18 18.50 22.47
C ASP A 3 9.13 17.29 22.57
N PHE A 4 8.58 16.08 22.73
CA PHE A 4 9.39 14.85 22.77
C PHE A 4 9.88 14.46 21.38
N LEU A 5 9.05 14.55 20.34
CA LEU A 5 9.47 14.24 18.97
C LEU A 5 10.52 15.23 18.44
N GLU A 6 10.46 16.49 18.87
CA GLU A 6 11.51 17.48 18.60
C GLU A 6 12.84 17.14 19.31
N GLN A 7 12.77 16.68 20.56
CA GLN A 7 13.94 16.20 21.30
C GLN A 7 14.56 14.96 20.63
N VAL A 8 13.73 14.01 20.19
CA VAL A 8 14.16 12.83 19.41
C VAL A 8 14.82 13.26 18.10
N THR A 9 14.27 14.24 17.41
CA THR A 9 14.86 14.79 16.17
C THR A 9 16.25 15.37 16.44
N THR A 10 16.38 16.17 17.51
CA THR A 10 17.67 16.74 17.95
C THR A 10 18.67 15.65 18.30
N HIS A 11 18.23 14.60 18.99
CA HIS A 11 19.04 13.43 19.31
C HIS A 11 19.56 12.75 18.03
N PHE A 12 18.67 12.41 17.10
CA PHE A 12 19.06 11.76 15.84
C PHE A 12 19.97 12.64 14.97
N ARG A 13 19.75 13.96 14.90
CA ARG A 13 20.66 14.91 14.22
C ARG A 13 22.06 14.88 14.84
N THR A 14 22.15 14.92 16.17
CA THR A 14 23.42 14.86 16.90
C THR A 14 24.13 13.52 16.66
N THR A 15 23.38 12.42 16.61
CA THR A 15 23.92 11.09 16.35
C THR A 15 24.44 10.98 14.92
N LEU A 16 23.75 11.56 13.92
CA LEU A 16 24.22 11.57 12.53
C LEU A 16 25.60 12.21 12.41
N GLN A 17 25.82 13.37 13.05
CA GLN A 17 27.12 14.05 13.05
C GLN A 17 28.26 13.22 13.65
N LYS A 18 27.94 12.27 14.54
CA LYS A 18 28.91 11.38 15.20
C LYS A 18 29.06 10.02 14.51
N THR A 19 28.40 9.81 13.38
CA THR A 19 28.32 8.50 12.71
C THR A 19 28.90 8.58 11.29
N PRO A 20 30.20 8.27 11.11
CA PRO A 20 30.88 8.46 9.83
C PRO A 20 30.26 7.72 8.65
N HIS A 21 29.79 6.47 8.83
CA HIS A 21 29.21 5.70 7.72
C HIS A 21 27.85 6.26 7.26
N ALA A 22 27.07 6.85 8.17
CA ALA A 22 25.81 7.51 7.83
C ALA A 22 26.06 8.81 7.06
N LEU A 23 27.06 9.60 7.45
CA LEU A 23 27.50 10.77 6.70
C LEU A 23 28.05 10.38 5.33
N GLN A 24 28.89 9.34 5.26
CA GLN A 24 29.43 8.83 4.01
C GLN A 24 28.32 8.36 3.07
N TYR A 25 27.25 7.76 3.61
CA TYR A 25 26.09 7.40 2.81
C TYR A 25 25.41 8.64 2.20
N LEU A 26 25.16 9.70 2.98
CA LEU A 26 24.59 10.95 2.47
C LEU A 26 25.47 11.60 1.39
N LEU A 27 26.78 11.64 1.63
CA LEU A 27 27.76 12.11 0.64
C LEU A 27 27.76 11.27 -0.63
N SER A 28 27.60 9.94 -0.53
CA SER A 28 27.51 9.05 -1.70
C SER A 28 26.24 9.32 -2.54
N ARG A 29 25.20 9.86 -1.90
CA ARG A 29 23.98 10.36 -2.53
C ARG A 29 24.07 11.82 -2.95
N GLY A 30 25.21 12.47 -2.74
CA GLY A 30 25.42 13.88 -3.07
C GLY A 30 24.69 14.85 -2.14
N VAL A 31 24.13 14.40 -1.02
CA VAL A 31 23.39 15.27 -0.08
C VAL A 31 24.38 16.10 0.73
N ASP A 32 24.28 17.42 0.64
CA ASP A 32 25.13 18.37 1.37
C ASP A 32 24.59 18.69 2.78
N ASP A 33 25.43 19.29 3.62
CA ASP A 33 25.09 19.62 5.00
C ASP A 33 23.93 20.61 5.11
N VAL A 34 23.83 21.56 4.16
CA VAL A 34 22.76 22.57 4.11
C VAL A 34 21.41 21.90 3.88
N THR A 35 21.37 20.92 2.98
CA THR A 35 20.18 20.14 2.67
C THR A 35 19.84 19.19 3.81
N ALA A 36 20.84 18.51 4.39
CA ALA A 36 20.65 17.66 5.56
C ALA A 36 20.06 18.45 6.73
N GLU A 37 20.53 19.68 6.97
CA GLU A 37 19.98 20.58 7.98
C GLU A 37 18.56 21.06 7.64
N ARG A 38 18.31 21.48 6.39
CA ARG A 38 16.98 21.94 5.91
C ARG A 38 15.89 20.91 6.18
N PHE A 39 16.21 19.63 5.99
CA PHE A 39 15.28 18.52 6.22
C PHE A 39 15.41 17.88 7.60
N SER A 40 16.26 18.43 8.47
CA SER A 40 16.55 17.89 9.81
C SER A 40 16.90 16.40 9.80
N LEU A 41 17.65 15.95 8.79
CA LEU A 41 18.06 14.56 8.64
C LEU A 41 18.86 14.11 9.87
N GLY A 42 18.59 12.89 10.32
CA GLY A 42 19.23 12.32 11.50
C GLY A 42 19.60 10.86 11.31
N TYR A 43 20.12 10.23 12.35
CA TYR A 43 20.47 8.82 12.34
C TYR A 43 20.02 8.15 13.63
N ALA A 44 19.31 7.02 13.50
CA ALA A 44 18.95 6.14 14.59
C ALA A 44 20.03 5.06 14.75
N PRO A 45 20.75 5.00 15.89
CA PRO A 45 21.75 3.98 16.15
C PRO A 45 21.22 2.55 16.04
N ASN A 46 22.11 1.59 15.82
CA ASN A 46 21.76 0.17 15.95
C ASN A 46 21.71 -0.24 17.43
N GLN A 47 20.67 0.20 18.14
CA GLN A 47 20.46 -0.08 19.56
C GLN A 47 19.01 -0.49 19.81
N TRP A 48 18.80 -1.47 20.70
CA TRP A 48 17.45 -1.95 21.03
C TRP A 48 16.72 -1.05 22.03
N HIS A 49 17.44 -0.35 22.90
CA HIS A 49 16.88 0.47 23.99
C HIS A 49 17.52 1.87 24.04
N GLY A 50 17.91 2.39 22.88
CA GLY A 50 18.66 3.65 22.77
C GLY A 50 17.83 4.84 23.23
N LEU A 51 16.56 4.92 22.79
CA LEU A 51 15.65 6.01 23.15
C LEU A 51 15.24 5.95 24.63
N GLU A 52 14.94 4.75 25.15
CA GLU A 52 14.65 4.55 26.57
C GLU A 52 15.81 5.01 27.45
N THR A 53 17.03 4.62 27.10
CA THR A 53 18.25 5.00 27.84
C THR A 53 18.50 6.51 27.77
N HIS A 54 18.25 7.14 26.62
CA HIS A 54 18.51 8.56 26.41
C HIS A 54 17.45 9.47 27.04
N PHE A 55 16.20 9.00 27.14
CA PHE A 55 15.06 9.76 27.65
C PHE A 55 14.39 9.07 28.85
N PRO A 56 15.10 8.87 29.99
CA PRO A 56 14.61 8.06 31.11
C PRO A 56 13.41 8.67 31.85
N THR A 57 13.13 9.96 31.65
CA THR A 57 12.00 10.66 32.26
C THR A 57 10.69 10.51 31.47
N ILE A 58 10.76 10.03 30.23
CA ILE A 58 9.60 9.84 29.36
C ILE A 58 9.09 8.41 29.55
N LYS A 59 7.79 8.28 29.85
CA LYS A 59 7.16 6.96 30.02
C LYS A 59 7.19 6.16 28.71
N LEU A 60 7.47 4.87 28.80
CA LEU A 60 7.52 3.95 27.66
C LEU A 60 6.20 3.93 26.88
N GLU A 61 5.07 3.98 27.58
CA GLU A 61 3.73 4.01 26.98
C GLU A 61 3.57 5.18 26.01
N ASN A 62 4.09 6.37 26.36
CA ASN A 62 4.03 7.54 25.50
C ASN A 62 4.92 7.37 24.26
N MET A 63 6.08 6.72 24.40
CA MET A 63 6.96 6.47 23.26
C MET A 63 6.36 5.41 22.31
N VAL A 64 5.64 4.42 22.84
CA VAL A 64 4.90 3.43 22.05
C VAL A 64 3.72 4.10 21.32
N GLU A 65 2.94 4.94 22.01
CA GLU A 65 1.81 5.67 21.41
C GLU A 65 2.25 6.59 20.26
N LEU A 66 3.44 7.20 20.39
CA LEU A 66 4.05 8.03 19.35
C LEU A 66 4.81 7.22 18.29
N GLY A 67 4.77 5.89 18.37
CA GLY A 67 5.37 4.99 17.39
C GLY A 67 6.91 4.99 17.37
N MET A 68 7.55 5.46 18.45
CA MET A 68 9.01 5.45 18.59
C MET A 68 9.53 4.12 19.15
N LEU A 69 8.72 3.44 19.96
CA LEU A 69 8.98 2.09 20.46
C LEU A 69 7.95 1.09 19.92
N VAL A 70 8.35 -0.17 19.85
CA VAL A 70 7.48 -1.33 19.60
C VAL A 70 7.43 -2.18 20.85
N ARG A 71 6.23 -2.64 21.23
CA ARG A 71 6.03 -3.60 22.32
C ARG A 71 5.86 -5.00 21.73
N ASN A 72 6.68 -5.96 22.19
CA ASN A 72 6.53 -7.36 21.81
C ASN A 72 5.42 -8.08 22.61
N GLU A 73 5.14 -9.32 22.27
CA GLU A 73 4.14 -10.18 22.93
C GLU A 73 4.45 -10.40 24.41
N ASN A 74 5.73 -10.40 24.78
CA ASN A 74 6.19 -10.53 26.17
C ASN A 74 6.11 -9.20 26.95
N GLY A 75 5.57 -8.14 26.36
CA GLY A 75 5.43 -6.83 26.98
C GLY A 75 6.70 -5.97 27.00
N GLN A 76 7.82 -6.46 26.48
CA GLN A 76 9.09 -5.72 26.40
C GLN A 76 9.01 -4.69 25.27
N CYS A 77 9.54 -3.49 25.53
CA CYS A 77 9.60 -2.41 24.57
C CYS A 77 11.00 -2.30 23.98
N TYR A 78 11.09 -1.97 22.69
CA TYR A 78 12.37 -1.70 22.02
C TYR A 78 12.21 -0.63 20.93
N ASP A 79 13.32 0.01 20.57
CA ASP A 79 13.38 1.09 19.58
C ASP A 79 12.85 0.63 18.23
N ARG A 80 11.85 1.33 17.66
CA ARG A 80 11.29 1.00 16.35
C ARG A 80 12.32 1.20 15.23
N PHE A 81 13.05 2.30 15.29
CA PHE A 81 14.02 2.70 14.28
C PHE A 81 15.42 2.36 14.78
N ARG A 82 16.13 1.51 14.03
CA ARG A 82 17.48 1.06 14.39
C ARG A 82 18.32 0.91 13.14
N ASP A 83 19.53 1.45 13.17
CA ASP A 83 20.46 1.46 12.03
C ASP A 83 19.87 2.15 10.78
N ARG A 84 19.19 3.29 10.98
CA ARG A 84 18.44 3.98 9.92
C ARG A 84 18.83 5.44 9.81
N LEU A 85 19.01 5.93 8.59
CA LEU A 85 18.90 7.35 8.29
C LEU A 85 17.46 7.79 8.52
N MET A 86 17.27 8.89 9.23
CA MET A 86 15.99 9.37 9.74
C MET A 86 15.53 10.63 9.01
N PHE A 87 14.26 10.63 8.61
CA PHE A 87 13.57 11.69 7.90
C PHE A 87 12.39 12.17 8.76
N PRO A 88 12.53 13.25 9.53
CA PRO A 88 11.43 13.79 10.32
C PRO A 88 10.28 14.24 9.42
N ILE A 89 9.05 13.83 9.76
CA ILE A 89 7.83 14.22 9.06
C ILE A 89 7.20 15.35 9.86
N GLN A 90 6.96 16.48 9.20
CA GLN A 90 6.44 17.69 9.82
C GLN A 90 4.99 17.95 9.42
N ASP A 91 4.21 18.47 10.37
CA ASP A 91 2.87 18.96 10.10
C ASP A 91 2.88 20.31 9.35
N SER A 92 1.70 20.87 9.09
CA SER A 92 1.55 22.18 8.45
C SER A 92 2.19 23.35 9.20
N ARG A 93 2.46 23.21 10.50
CA ARG A 93 3.09 24.22 11.37
C ARG A 93 4.61 24.02 11.47
N GLY A 94 5.13 22.93 10.92
CA GLY A 94 6.55 22.57 10.97
C GLY A 94 6.94 21.73 12.18
N GLN A 95 5.97 21.25 12.97
CA GLN A 95 6.22 20.41 14.13
C GLN A 95 6.43 18.96 13.71
N VAL A 96 7.41 18.29 14.28
CA VAL A 96 7.65 16.86 13.99
C VAL A 96 6.54 16.01 14.59
N ILE A 97 5.89 15.22 13.73
CA ILE A 97 4.75 14.35 14.07
C ILE A 97 5.03 12.86 13.83
N GLY A 98 6.11 12.53 13.11
CA GLY A 98 6.53 11.16 12.85
C GLY A 98 7.86 11.11 12.13
N PHE A 99 8.28 9.91 11.72
CA PHE A 99 9.54 9.71 11.01
C PHE A 99 9.40 8.69 9.88
N GLY A 100 10.15 8.92 8.80
CA GLY A 100 10.60 7.88 7.89
C GLY A 100 12.03 7.44 8.25
N GLY A 101 12.38 6.18 8.00
CA GLY A 101 13.68 5.61 8.34
C GLY A 101 14.19 4.64 7.28
N ARG A 102 15.43 4.80 6.80
CA ARG A 102 15.89 4.18 5.54
C ARG A 102 16.82 2.95 5.57
N VAL A 103 17.43 2.43 6.62
CA VAL A 103 18.56 1.44 6.49
C VAL A 103 19.73 1.90 5.59
N LEU A 104 20.95 1.68 6.05
CA LEU A 104 22.15 2.04 5.29
C LEU A 104 22.77 0.85 4.56
N GLY A 105 22.53 -0.37 5.06
CA GLY A 105 23.04 -1.63 4.50
C GLY A 105 21.94 -2.67 4.35
N GLN A 106 22.20 -3.88 4.85
CA GLN A 106 21.25 -4.99 4.83
C GLN A 106 20.18 -4.80 5.91
N GLY A 107 18.91 -4.90 5.53
CA GLY A 107 17.80 -4.78 6.48
C GLY A 107 16.46 -4.54 5.79
N GLU A 108 15.43 -5.18 6.30
CA GLU A 108 14.05 -5.12 5.80
C GLU A 108 13.16 -4.42 6.85
N PRO A 109 12.16 -3.61 6.41
CA PRO A 109 12.00 -3.08 5.06
C PRO A 109 13.03 -1.97 4.78
N LYS A 110 13.32 -1.72 3.49
CA LYS A 110 14.19 -0.63 3.04
C LYS A 110 13.76 0.72 3.62
N TYR A 111 12.49 1.09 3.47
CA TYR A 111 11.92 2.26 4.15
C TYR A 111 10.91 1.81 5.20
N LEU A 112 11.01 2.41 6.39
CA LEU A 112 10.08 2.20 7.50
C LEU A 112 9.50 3.53 7.92
N ASN A 113 8.17 3.63 7.96
CA ASN A 113 7.50 4.82 8.47
C ASN A 113 6.98 4.57 9.89
N SER A 114 6.83 5.64 10.66
CA SER A 114 6.02 5.64 11.87
C SER A 114 4.65 5.02 11.57
N PRO A 115 4.07 4.26 12.52
CA PRO A 115 2.67 3.83 12.42
C PRO A 115 1.74 5.05 12.46
N GLU A 116 0.44 4.84 12.24
CA GLU A 116 -0.57 5.86 12.57
C GLU A 116 -0.47 6.19 14.06
N THR A 117 -0.52 7.48 14.42
CA THR A 117 -0.49 7.95 15.81
C THR A 117 -1.53 9.05 16.01
N PRO A 118 -1.84 9.48 17.25
CA PRO A 118 -2.70 10.64 17.47
C PRO A 118 -2.18 11.94 16.81
N LEU A 119 -0.89 12.01 16.46
CA LEU A 119 -0.28 13.18 15.81
C LEU A 119 -0.07 13.00 14.31
N PHE A 120 -0.10 11.76 13.81
CA PHE A 120 0.34 11.45 12.46
C PHE A 120 -0.64 10.52 11.74
N GLU A 121 -1.25 11.07 10.70
CA GLU A 121 -2.09 10.33 9.76
C GLU A 121 -1.45 10.28 8.37
N LYS A 122 -0.95 9.12 7.94
CA LYS A 122 -0.20 9.01 6.66
C LYS A 122 -0.98 9.54 5.48
N GLY A 123 -2.28 9.25 5.46
CA GLY A 123 -3.19 9.64 4.40
C GLY A 123 -3.50 11.13 4.32
N LYS A 124 -3.03 11.97 5.26
CA LYS A 124 -3.27 13.43 5.24
C LYS A 124 -2.00 14.23 5.03
N GLU A 125 -0.85 13.62 5.34
CA GLU A 125 0.43 14.30 5.33
C GLU A 125 1.25 14.01 4.08
N LEU A 126 2.14 14.94 3.75
CA LEU A 126 3.04 14.89 2.62
C LEU A 126 4.43 15.28 3.11
N TYR A 127 5.42 14.44 2.87
CA TYR A 127 6.79 14.76 3.23
C TYR A 127 7.30 15.95 2.41
N GLY A 128 8.11 16.82 3.02
CA GLY A 128 8.63 18.04 2.38
C GLY A 128 7.64 19.19 2.32
N TRP A 129 6.40 19.04 2.78
CA TRP A 129 5.38 20.09 2.68
C TRP A 129 5.83 21.42 3.29
N THR A 130 6.39 21.39 4.49
CA THR A 130 6.80 22.60 5.22
C THR A 130 7.92 23.35 4.50
N GLN A 131 8.85 22.60 3.90
CA GLN A 131 9.94 23.10 3.07
C GLN A 131 9.41 23.66 1.74
N ALA A 132 8.42 23.00 1.14
CA ALA A 132 7.95 23.30 -0.22
C ALA A 132 6.83 24.35 -0.29
N ARG A 133 6.02 24.53 0.77
CA ARG A 133 4.78 25.35 0.74
C ARG A 133 4.95 26.78 0.25
N GLN A 134 6.13 27.38 0.43
CA GLN A 134 6.41 28.72 -0.08
C GLN A 134 6.67 28.69 -1.58
N ALA A 135 7.54 27.78 -2.04
CA ALA A 135 7.83 27.58 -3.46
C ALA A 135 6.59 27.13 -4.24
N ILE A 136 5.75 26.26 -3.67
CA ILE A 136 4.47 25.83 -4.27
C ILE A 136 3.59 27.05 -4.58
N ARG A 137 3.44 27.98 -3.63
CA ARG A 137 2.67 29.21 -3.85
C ARG A 137 3.33 30.14 -4.85
N GLN A 138 4.64 30.31 -4.79
CA GLN A 138 5.39 31.21 -5.67
C GLN A 138 5.34 30.76 -7.14
N HIS A 139 5.47 29.45 -7.37
CA HIS A 139 5.43 28.87 -8.72
C HIS A 139 4.03 28.48 -9.18
N ASN A 140 3.03 28.55 -8.29
CA ASN A 140 1.70 27.99 -8.49
C ASN A 140 1.70 26.53 -8.99
N GLN A 141 2.73 25.77 -8.60
CA GLN A 141 2.94 24.41 -9.08
C GLN A 141 3.44 23.53 -7.94
N VAL A 142 2.96 22.30 -7.86
CA VAL A 142 3.49 21.28 -6.94
C VAL A 142 3.87 20.01 -7.71
N LEU A 143 5.06 19.50 -7.42
CA LEU A 143 5.56 18.22 -7.90
C LEU A 143 5.41 17.16 -6.81
N VAL A 144 4.76 16.04 -7.12
CA VAL A 144 4.56 14.93 -6.20
C VAL A 144 5.40 13.74 -6.64
N VAL A 145 6.30 13.28 -5.77
CA VAL A 145 7.17 12.11 -5.97
C VAL A 145 6.84 11.02 -4.93
N GLU A 146 7.47 9.85 -5.03
CA GLU A 146 7.18 8.72 -4.14
C GLU A 146 8.07 8.66 -2.89
N GLY A 147 9.32 9.09 -2.99
CA GLY A 147 10.33 8.86 -1.95
C GLY A 147 10.80 10.11 -1.19
N TYR A 148 11.27 9.88 0.04
CA TYR A 148 11.96 10.90 0.84
C TYR A 148 13.22 11.43 0.15
N MET A 149 14.03 10.52 -0.41
CA MET A 149 15.26 10.87 -1.10
C MET A 149 15.02 11.69 -2.35
N ASP A 150 13.92 11.45 -3.06
CA ASP A 150 13.52 12.25 -4.22
C ASP A 150 13.28 13.70 -3.81
N VAL A 151 12.50 13.93 -2.76
CA VAL A 151 12.27 15.30 -2.23
C VAL A 151 13.57 15.98 -1.83
N VAL A 152 14.45 15.27 -1.12
CA VAL A 152 15.74 15.81 -0.65
C VAL A 152 16.64 16.18 -1.83
N SER A 153 16.84 15.25 -2.77
CA SER A 153 17.72 15.43 -3.93
C SER A 153 17.21 16.51 -4.89
N LEU A 154 15.90 16.53 -5.19
CA LEU A 154 15.28 17.55 -6.03
C LEU A 154 15.33 18.94 -5.37
N SER A 155 15.08 19.02 -4.06
CA SER A 155 15.19 20.28 -3.32
C SER A 155 16.62 20.84 -3.33
N GLN A 156 17.63 19.97 -3.20
CA GLN A 156 19.03 20.35 -3.33
C GLN A 156 19.36 20.85 -4.74
N ALA A 157 18.81 20.21 -5.77
CA ALA A 157 18.95 20.63 -7.16
C ALA A 157 18.19 21.95 -7.48
N GLY A 158 17.47 22.52 -6.49
CA GLY A 158 16.74 23.78 -6.63
C GLY A 158 15.31 23.62 -7.15
N ILE A 159 14.76 22.40 -7.18
CA ILE A 159 13.33 22.16 -7.39
C ILE A 159 12.65 22.16 -6.02
N LEU A 160 12.25 23.35 -5.57
CA LEU A 160 11.83 23.58 -4.18
C LEU A 160 10.34 23.26 -3.93
N ASN A 161 9.54 23.07 -4.98
CA ASN A 161 8.10 22.82 -4.91
C ASN A 161 7.75 21.31 -4.96
N VAL A 162 8.61 20.46 -4.40
CA VAL A 162 8.49 19.00 -4.42
C VAL A 162 8.04 18.45 -3.07
N VAL A 163 7.13 17.47 -3.10
CA VAL A 163 6.62 16.74 -1.92
C VAL A 163 6.50 15.25 -2.22
N ALA A 164 6.50 14.41 -1.18
CA ALA A 164 6.33 12.96 -1.35
C ALA A 164 5.14 12.39 -0.56
N THR A 165 4.56 11.32 -1.10
CA THR A 165 3.67 10.45 -0.34
C THR A 165 4.47 9.62 0.68
N LEU A 166 3.79 9.06 1.69
CA LEU A 166 4.43 8.44 2.85
C LEU A 166 4.33 6.92 2.80
N GLY A 167 4.77 6.34 1.68
CA GLY A 167 4.73 4.88 1.44
C GLY A 167 3.33 4.34 1.16
N THR A 168 2.43 5.19 0.65
CA THR A 168 1.07 4.83 0.26
C THR A 168 0.76 5.45 -1.10
N ALA A 169 -0.23 4.90 -1.82
CA ALA A 169 -0.83 5.61 -2.93
C ALA A 169 -1.36 6.98 -2.46
N THR A 170 -1.35 7.98 -3.34
CA THR A 170 -1.93 9.29 -3.08
C THR A 170 -3.36 9.13 -2.60
N THR A 171 -3.75 9.85 -1.55
CA THR A 171 -5.12 9.82 -1.02
C THR A 171 -5.94 11.00 -1.52
N VAL A 172 -7.25 10.93 -1.33
CA VAL A 172 -8.17 12.02 -1.65
C VAL A 172 -7.86 13.27 -0.82
N ASP A 173 -7.50 13.12 0.45
CA ASP A 173 -7.17 14.26 1.32
C ASP A 173 -5.87 14.94 0.90
N GLN A 174 -4.85 14.16 0.52
CA GLN A 174 -3.61 14.68 -0.06
C GLN A 174 -3.88 15.40 -1.38
N ALA A 175 -4.61 14.79 -2.32
CA ALA A 175 -4.92 15.40 -3.61
C ALA A 175 -5.71 16.71 -3.46
N ARG A 176 -6.70 16.74 -2.57
CA ARG A 176 -7.44 17.97 -2.26
C ARG A 176 -6.53 19.05 -1.65
N ARG A 177 -5.60 18.68 -0.77
CA ARG A 177 -4.62 19.62 -0.20
C ARG A 177 -3.71 20.20 -1.28
N LEU A 178 -3.24 19.36 -2.20
CA LEU A 178 -2.41 19.74 -3.35
C LEU A 178 -3.15 20.72 -4.27
N LEU A 179 -4.35 20.34 -4.74
CA LEU A 179 -5.16 21.15 -5.66
C LEU A 179 -5.64 22.48 -5.06
N ARG A 180 -5.76 22.59 -3.73
CA ARG A 180 -6.02 23.86 -3.05
C ARG A 180 -4.81 24.79 -2.98
N SER A 181 -3.60 24.23 -3.10
CA SER A 181 -2.35 24.97 -2.82
C SER A 181 -1.64 25.44 -4.08
N ALA A 182 -1.96 24.83 -5.22
CA ALA A 182 -1.46 25.20 -6.55
C ALA A 182 -2.51 24.85 -7.60
N ASP A 183 -2.51 25.59 -8.71
CA ASP A 183 -3.32 25.25 -9.88
C ASP A 183 -2.67 24.19 -10.75
N HIS A 184 -1.34 24.10 -10.75
CA HIS A 184 -0.58 23.11 -11.51
C HIS A 184 -0.07 21.98 -10.60
N LEU A 185 -0.51 20.74 -10.87
CA LEU A 185 -0.14 19.55 -10.12
C LEU A 185 0.54 18.55 -11.06
N VAL A 186 1.80 18.21 -10.79
CA VAL A 186 2.55 17.22 -11.56
C VAL A 186 2.84 16.02 -10.67
N PHE A 187 2.40 14.84 -11.06
CA PHE A 187 2.84 13.59 -10.44
C PHE A 187 4.04 13.04 -11.20
N ALA A 188 5.12 12.74 -10.49
CA ALA A 188 6.34 12.18 -11.01
C ALA A 188 6.48 10.73 -10.51
N PHE A 189 6.52 9.79 -11.45
CA PHE A 189 6.57 8.36 -11.18
C PHE A 189 7.80 7.72 -11.81
N ASP A 190 8.35 6.72 -11.14
CA ASP A 190 9.44 5.89 -11.63
C ASP A 190 9.08 5.24 -12.96
N GLY A 191 10.07 5.00 -13.82
CA GLY A 191 9.87 4.48 -15.17
C GLY A 191 9.40 3.03 -15.28
N ASP A 192 9.18 2.35 -14.15
CA ASP A 192 8.87 0.94 -14.10
C ASP A 192 7.35 0.63 -14.18
N LYS A 193 7.00 -0.66 -14.11
CA LYS A 193 5.61 -1.11 -14.13
C LYS A 193 4.83 -0.69 -12.88
N ALA A 194 5.49 -0.52 -11.73
CA ALA A 194 4.86 -0.11 -10.49
C ALA A 194 4.49 1.38 -10.55
N GLY A 195 5.39 2.24 -11.02
CA GLY A 195 5.17 3.66 -11.24
C GLY A 195 4.02 3.92 -12.21
N ARG A 196 3.92 3.15 -13.32
CA ARG A 196 2.76 3.25 -14.21
C ARG A 196 1.43 2.88 -13.55
N LYS A 197 1.40 1.84 -12.71
CA LYS A 197 0.19 1.46 -11.95
C LYS A 197 -0.17 2.53 -10.91
N ALA A 198 0.83 3.15 -10.28
CA ALA A 198 0.63 4.25 -9.34
C ALA A 198 0.04 5.48 -10.05
N ALA A 199 0.52 5.79 -11.25
CA ALA A 199 -0.03 6.85 -12.09
C ALA A 199 -1.48 6.63 -12.49
N GLU A 200 -1.85 5.41 -12.88
CA GLU A 200 -3.23 5.05 -13.19
C GLU A 200 -4.16 5.25 -11.96
N ARG A 201 -3.72 4.83 -10.78
CA ARG A 201 -4.44 5.08 -9.51
C ARG A 201 -4.58 6.56 -9.22
N ALA A 202 -3.51 7.34 -9.39
CA ALA A 202 -3.55 8.78 -9.20
C ALA A 202 -4.49 9.47 -10.21
N MET A 203 -4.51 9.02 -11.47
CA MET A 203 -5.45 9.48 -12.50
C MET A 203 -6.91 9.26 -12.05
N HIS A 204 -7.29 8.03 -11.69
CA HIS A 204 -8.64 7.75 -11.21
C HIS A 204 -9.04 8.55 -9.97
N LEU A 205 -8.06 8.87 -9.12
CA LEU A 205 -8.28 9.65 -7.91
C LEU A 205 -8.52 11.14 -8.19
N VAL A 206 -7.80 11.73 -9.15
CA VAL A 206 -7.91 13.17 -9.46
C VAL A 206 -9.02 13.52 -10.43
N LEU A 207 -9.45 12.58 -11.30
CA LEU A 207 -10.57 12.79 -12.22
C LEU A 207 -11.85 13.34 -11.54
N PRO A 208 -12.35 12.77 -10.41
CA PRO A 208 -13.52 13.32 -9.71
C PRO A 208 -13.22 14.60 -8.92
N LEU A 209 -11.95 14.95 -8.72
CA LEU A 209 -11.50 16.14 -7.99
C LEU A 209 -11.12 17.30 -8.92
N PHE A 210 -11.13 17.07 -10.24
CA PHE A 210 -10.75 18.08 -11.22
C PHE A 210 -11.75 19.24 -11.20
N GLU A 211 -11.21 20.45 -11.13
CA GLU A 211 -11.94 21.72 -11.18
C GLU A 211 -11.41 22.54 -12.35
N GLU A 212 -12.29 23.36 -12.97
CA GLU A 212 -11.87 24.26 -14.03
C GLU A 212 -10.74 25.22 -13.55
N GLY A 213 -9.75 25.43 -14.41
CA GLY A 213 -8.56 26.23 -14.09
C GLY A 213 -7.43 25.44 -13.42
N LYS A 214 -7.63 24.16 -13.08
CA LYS A 214 -6.56 23.27 -12.62
C LYS A 214 -5.88 22.58 -13.80
N GLU A 215 -4.56 22.44 -13.72
CA GLU A 215 -3.75 21.65 -14.64
C GLU A 215 -3.13 20.47 -13.88
N ILE A 216 -3.42 19.26 -14.34
CA ILE A 216 -2.87 18.04 -13.75
C ILE A 216 -2.08 17.31 -14.84
N ALA A 217 -0.84 16.92 -14.53
CA ALA A 217 0.05 16.24 -15.46
C ALA A 217 0.82 15.09 -14.79
N PHE A 218 1.36 14.21 -15.63
CA PHE A 218 2.07 13.00 -15.25
C PHE A 218 3.44 12.99 -15.92
N LEU A 219 4.49 12.93 -15.13
CA LEU A 219 5.87 12.78 -15.55
C LEU A 219 6.30 11.33 -15.27
N PHE A 220 6.84 10.67 -16.29
CA PHE A 220 7.39 9.33 -16.20
C PHE A 220 8.88 9.39 -16.48
N PHE A 221 9.68 8.84 -15.58
CA PHE A 221 11.13 8.72 -15.80
C PHE A 221 11.45 7.54 -16.75
N PRO A 222 12.66 7.50 -17.32
CA PRO A 222 13.16 6.33 -18.05
C PRO A 222 13.15 5.06 -17.19
N GLU A 223 13.07 3.89 -17.81
CA GLU A 223 13.09 2.61 -17.10
C GLU A 223 14.39 2.46 -16.30
N GLY A 224 14.27 2.13 -15.01
CA GLY A 224 15.41 2.02 -14.09
C GLY A 224 15.86 3.34 -13.45
N GLU A 225 15.22 4.46 -13.78
CA GLU A 225 15.47 5.76 -13.13
C GLU A 225 14.33 6.18 -12.20
N ASP A 226 14.73 6.84 -11.12
CA ASP A 226 13.91 7.52 -10.13
C ASP A 226 14.25 9.04 -10.14
N PRO A 227 13.44 9.93 -9.55
CA PRO A 227 13.73 11.36 -9.54
C PRO A 227 15.12 11.71 -8.99
N ASP A 228 15.57 11.03 -7.92
CA ASP A 228 16.90 11.20 -7.33
C ASP A 228 18.04 10.90 -8.32
N SER A 229 18.03 9.72 -8.92
CA SER A 229 19.05 9.31 -9.89
C SER A 229 19.00 10.17 -11.16
N PHE A 230 17.80 10.51 -11.65
CA PHE A 230 17.64 11.32 -12.86
C PHE A 230 18.22 12.72 -12.68
N VAL A 231 17.89 13.42 -11.58
CA VAL A 231 18.36 14.79 -11.36
C VAL A 231 19.88 14.85 -11.15
N ARG A 232 20.47 13.81 -10.54
CA ARG A 232 21.92 13.72 -10.37
C ARG A 232 22.66 13.47 -11.68
N GLN A 233 22.08 12.69 -12.59
CA GLN A 233 22.69 12.37 -13.88
C GLN A 233 22.51 13.48 -14.91
N HIS A 234 21.32 14.08 -14.98
CA HIS A 234 20.95 15.02 -16.05
C HIS A 234 20.90 16.49 -15.60
N GLY A 235 20.86 16.75 -14.29
CA GLY A 235 20.79 18.08 -13.72
C GLY A 235 19.38 18.67 -13.66
N ALA A 236 19.25 19.74 -12.87
CA ALA A 236 17.97 20.38 -12.58
C ALA A 236 17.28 20.97 -13.82
N GLU A 237 18.05 21.49 -14.78
CA GLU A 237 17.48 22.17 -15.94
C GLU A 237 16.77 21.21 -16.89
N VAL A 238 17.36 20.04 -17.12
CA VAL A 238 16.71 18.96 -17.89
C VAL A 238 15.44 18.50 -17.19
N LEU A 239 15.48 18.35 -15.86
CA LEU A 239 14.30 17.99 -15.08
C LEU A 239 13.19 19.04 -15.19
N ARG A 240 13.51 20.34 -15.15
CA ARG A 240 12.51 21.42 -15.36
C ARG A 240 11.86 21.33 -16.73
N GLN A 241 12.64 21.05 -17.77
CA GLN A 241 12.11 20.85 -19.13
C GLN A 241 11.17 19.66 -19.18
N ASN A 242 11.54 18.54 -18.56
CA ASN A 242 10.68 17.36 -18.46
C ASN A 242 9.37 17.63 -17.68
N ILE A 243 9.43 18.39 -16.58
CA ILE A 243 8.25 18.81 -15.83
C ILE A 243 7.35 19.70 -16.69
N ALA A 244 7.92 20.63 -17.46
CA ALA A 244 7.16 21.50 -18.36
C ALA A 244 6.50 20.74 -19.51
N SER A 245 7.09 19.62 -19.94
CA SER A 245 6.54 18.73 -20.96
C SER A 245 5.78 17.53 -20.39
N ALA A 246 5.44 17.53 -19.10
CA ALA A 246 4.73 16.43 -18.46
C ALA A 246 3.40 16.15 -19.16
N LEU A 247 3.02 14.88 -19.22
CA LEU A 247 1.85 14.41 -19.97
C LEU A 247 0.56 14.92 -19.31
N PRO A 248 -0.25 15.77 -19.98
CA PRO A 248 -1.47 16.30 -19.38
C PRO A 248 -2.49 15.20 -19.07
N LEU A 249 -3.33 15.40 -18.04
CA LEU A 249 -4.35 14.45 -17.59
C LEU A 249 -5.20 13.90 -18.74
N SER A 250 -5.68 14.77 -19.65
CA SER A 250 -6.49 14.33 -20.79
C SER A 250 -5.73 13.42 -21.75
N ALA A 251 -4.44 13.71 -21.99
CA ALA A 251 -3.59 12.89 -22.84
C ALA A 251 -3.28 11.55 -22.16
N PHE A 252 -3.03 11.55 -20.85
CA PHE A 252 -2.80 10.33 -20.09
C PHE A 252 -4.04 9.42 -20.03
N VAL A 253 -5.24 10.00 -19.85
CA VAL A 253 -6.52 9.26 -19.97
C VAL A 253 -6.64 8.60 -21.33
N MET A 254 -6.32 9.32 -22.42
CA MET A 254 -6.36 8.75 -23.76
C MET A 254 -5.27 7.68 -23.97
N GLU A 255 -4.07 7.85 -23.40
CA GLU A 255 -3.04 6.79 -23.43
C GLU A 255 -3.56 5.52 -22.76
N GLN A 256 -4.14 5.60 -21.56
CA GLN A 256 -4.70 4.42 -20.87
C GLN A 256 -5.83 3.78 -21.68
N LEU A 257 -6.76 4.60 -22.18
CA LEU A 257 -7.88 4.12 -22.98
C LEU A 257 -7.45 3.49 -24.30
N THR A 258 -6.26 3.77 -24.83
CA THR A 258 -5.82 3.26 -26.14
C THR A 258 -4.70 2.24 -26.05
N ARG A 259 -4.12 2.05 -24.86
CA ARG A 259 -2.98 1.16 -24.63
C ARG A 259 -3.31 -0.28 -24.98
N GLY A 260 -2.49 -0.88 -25.85
CA GLY A 260 -2.66 -2.27 -26.29
C GLY A 260 -3.90 -2.51 -27.16
N ARG A 261 -4.62 -1.47 -27.57
CA ARG A 261 -5.86 -1.58 -28.35
C ARG A 261 -5.64 -1.22 -29.81
N ILE A 262 -6.12 -2.10 -30.68
CA ILE A 262 -6.12 -1.89 -32.12
C ILE A 262 -7.44 -1.24 -32.51
N ARG A 263 -7.39 0.02 -32.96
CA ARG A 263 -8.56 0.84 -33.33
C ARG A 263 -9.51 0.15 -34.29
N THR A 264 -9.02 -0.66 -35.23
CA THR A 264 -9.84 -1.32 -36.26
C THR A 264 -10.53 -2.60 -35.78
N GLN A 265 -10.21 -3.10 -34.58
CA GLN A 265 -10.83 -4.31 -34.04
C GLN A 265 -12.05 -3.95 -33.20
N VAL A 266 -13.19 -4.57 -33.51
CA VAL A 266 -14.49 -4.26 -32.88
C VAL A 266 -14.48 -4.61 -31.39
N GLU A 267 -13.80 -5.68 -31.00
CA GLU A 267 -13.62 -6.09 -29.60
C GLU A 267 -12.88 -5.01 -28.80
N HIS A 268 -11.82 -4.44 -29.38
CA HIS A 268 -11.04 -3.37 -28.77
C HIS A 268 -11.81 -2.05 -28.71
N GLN A 269 -12.61 -1.73 -29.73
CA GLN A 269 -13.53 -0.58 -29.68
C GLN A 269 -14.58 -0.75 -28.57
N GLY A 270 -15.12 -1.96 -28.40
CA GLY A 270 -16.06 -2.28 -27.31
C GLY A 270 -15.44 -2.16 -25.92
N GLN A 271 -14.21 -2.63 -25.73
CA GLN A 271 -13.45 -2.45 -24.49
C GLN A 271 -13.16 -0.97 -24.21
N PHE A 272 -12.69 -0.23 -25.22
CA PHE A 272 -12.46 1.22 -25.15
C PHE A 272 -13.72 1.95 -24.67
N LEU A 273 -14.86 1.70 -25.31
CA LEU A 273 -16.11 2.39 -24.98
C LEU A 273 -16.61 2.08 -23.56
N ARG A 274 -16.38 0.86 -23.08
CA ARG A 274 -16.73 0.45 -21.71
C ARG A 274 -15.93 1.22 -20.67
N GLU A 275 -14.60 1.23 -20.80
CA GLU A 275 -13.71 1.93 -19.88
C GLU A 275 -13.90 3.46 -20.00
N ALA A 276 -14.10 3.98 -21.21
CA ALA A 276 -14.41 5.38 -21.44
C ALA A 276 -15.70 5.80 -20.70
N LYS A 277 -16.74 4.96 -20.71
CA LYS A 277 -17.97 5.20 -19.96
C LYS A 277 -17.73 5.27 -18.45
N GLU A 278 -16.91 4.37 -17.91
CA GLU A 278 -16.55 4.35 -16.49
C GLU A 278 -15.80 5.62 -16.09
N ILE A 279 -14.79 6.03 -16.86
CA ILE A 279 -14.03 7.27 -16.63
C ILE A 279 -14.95 8.49 -16.69
N LEU A 280 -15.74 8.63 -17.75
CA LEU A 280 -16.64 9.77 -17.94
C LEU A 280 -17.70 9.88 -16.83
N ALA A 281 -18.12 8.76 -16.24
CA ALA A 281 -19.09 8.75 -15.14
C ALA A 281 -18.51 9.29 -13.82
N THR A 282 -17.19 9.30 -13.65
CA THR A 282 -16.53 9.85 -12.45
C THR A 282 -16.31 11.37 -12.53
N LEU A 283 -16.34 11.93 -13.74
CA LEU A 283 -16.01 13.34 -13.98
C LEU A 283 -17.10 14.27 -13.44
N ARG A 284 -16.65 15.32 -12.73
CA ARG A 284 -17.53 16.41 -12.30
C ARG A 284 -17.50 17.61 -13.24
N SER A 285 -16.36 17.86 -13.89
CA SER A 285 -16.19 18.98 -14.82
C SER A 285 -16.91 18.70 -16.16
N PRO A 286 -17.91 19.52 -16.54
CA PRO A 286 -18.58 19.39 -17.84
C PRO A 286 -17.64 19.64 -19.01
N TRP A 287 -16.69 20.57 -18.86
CA TRP A 287 -15.73 20.90 -19.90
C TRP A 287 -14.75 19.75 -20.15
N LEU A 288 -14.15 19.19 -19.09
CA LEU A 288 -13.22 18.06 -19.23
C LEU A 288 -13.94 16.85 -19.85
N SER A 289 -15.19 16.59 -19.43
CA SER A 289 -16.02 15.54 -20.03
C SER A 289 -16.24 15.77 -21.54
N PHE A 290 -16.61 17.00 -21.94
CA PHE A 290 -16.76 17.36 -23.35
C PHE A 290 -15.45 17.18 -24.14
N ALA A 291 -14.33 17.68 -23.62
CA ALA A 291 -13.03 17.61 -24.27
C ALA A 291 -12.57 16.15 -24.47
N LEU A 292 -12.72 15.30 -23.43
CA LEU A 292 -12.41 13.88 -23.51
C LEU A 292 -13.31 13.15 -24.50
N LYS A 293 -14.63 13.40 -24.51
CA LYS A 293 -15.54 12.82 -25.51
C LYS A 293 -15.11 13.16 -26.93
N ARG A 294 -14.67 14.40 -27.19
CA ARG A 294 -14.15 14.79 -28.51
C ARG A 294 -12.90 14.00 -28.89
N LEU A 295 -11.95 13.82 -27.97
CA LEU A 295 -10.74 13.01 -28.19
C LEU A 295 -11.09 11.52 -28.42
N MET A 296 -12.05 10.99 -27.66
CA MET A 296 -12.53 9.62 -27.80
C MET A 296 -13.21 9.38 -29.15
N ALA A 297 -14.08 10.30 -29.58
CA ALA A 297 -14.75 10.24 -30.87
C ALA A 297 -13.75 10.30 -32.03
N GLN A 298 -12.76 11.19 -31.92
CA GLN A 298 -11.66 11.29 -32.88
C GLN A 298 -10.85 9.98 -32.98
N TRP A 299 -10.54 9.34 -31.84
CA TRP A 299 -9.84 8.05 -31.86
C TRP A 299 -10.68 6.97 -32.55
N LEU A 300 -11.99 6.94 -32.33
CA LEU A 300 -12.91 5.99 -32.97
C LEU A 300 -13.26 6.31 -34.42
N LEU A 301 -12.88 7.50 -34.93
CA LEU A 301 -13.28 8.01 -36.25
C LEU A 301 -14.80 8.12 -36.42
N ILE A 302 -15.49 8.55 -35.36
CA ILE A 302 -16.94 8.79 -35.34
C ILE A 302 -17.23 10.23 -34.93
N GLU A 303 -18.46 10.67 -35.18
CA GLU A 303 -18.91 11.99 -34.73
C GLU A 303 -19.26 11.98 -33.23
N PRO A 304 -19.03 13.07 -32.47
CA PRO A 304 -19.36 13.12 -31.03
C PRO A 304 -20.79 12.73 -30.66
N PRO A 305 -21.85 13.07 -31.44
CA PRO A 305 -23.21 12.60 -31.17
C PRO A 305 -23.37 11.07 -31.29
N GLU A 306 -22.59 10.42 -32.16
CA GLU A 306 -22.60 8.96 -32.29
C GLU A 306 -21.94 8.30 -31.08
N LEU A 307 -20.84 8.89 -30.58
CA LEU A 307 -20.22 8.45 -29.32
C LEU A 307 -21.23 8.52 -28.16
N ASP A 308 -21.96 9.62 -28.02
CA ASP A 308 -22.98 9.76 -26.96
C ASP A 308 -24.11 8.74 -27.09
N ARG A 309 -24.49 8.36 -28.31
CA ARG A 309 -25.42 7.24 -28.54
C ARG A 309 -24.80 5.92 -28.06
N PHE A 310 -23.59 5.58 -28.48
CA PHE A 310 -22.94 4.34 -28.04
C PHE A 310 -22.74 4.28 -26.51
N LEU A 311 -22.30 5.37 -25.88
CA LEU A 311 -22.14 5.43 -24.42
C LEU A 311 -23.46 5.27 -23.65
N ARG A 312 -24.59 5.68 -24.24
CA ARG A 312 -25.94 5.44 -23.68
C ARG A 312 -26.40 4.00 -23.89
N ASP A 313 -26.22 3.48 -25.10
CA ASP A 313 -26.71 2.16 -25.53
C ASP A 313 -25.89 1.01 -24.95
N ILE A 314 -24.60 1.27 -24.65
CA ILE A 314 -23.83 0.39 -23.78
C ILE A 314 -24.51 0.45 -22.42
N SER A 315 -25.35 -0.53 -22.11
CA SER A 315 -25.80 -0.75 -20.73
C SER A 315 -24.57 -0.67 -19.83
N PRO A 316 -24.61 0.06 -18.69
CA PRO A 316 -23.59 -0.16 -17.69
C PRO A 316 -23.53 -1.68 -17.53
N SER A 317 -22.37 -2.25 -17.81
CA SER A 317 -22.26 -3.68 -17.65
C SER A 317 -22.57 -3.91 -16.19
N THR A 318 -23.73 -4.51 -15.91
CA THR A 318 -23.88 -5.44 -14.80
C THR A 318 -22.99 -6.63 -15.13
N SER A 319 -21.68 -6.35 -15.17
CA SER A 319 -20.57 -7.24 -14.92
C SER A 319 -19.76 -6.62 -13.78
N ALA A 320 -20.46 -6.22 -12.71
CA ALA A 320 -20.06 -6.82 -11.45
C ALA A 320 -20.30 -8.34 -11.62
N PRO A 321 -19.39 -9.22 -11.17
CA PRO A 321 -19.69 -10.65 -11.17
C PRO A 321 -21.08 -10.83 -10.54
N SER A 322 -21.92 -11.62 -11.20
CA SER A 322 -23.29 -11.86 -10.81
C SER A 322 -23.35 -12.41 -9.38
N HIS A 323 -23.46 -11.51 -8.41
CA HIS A 323 -23.91 -11.86 -7.08
C HIS A 323 -25.40 -12.21 -7.19
N PRO A 324 -25.82 -13.39 -6.70
CA PRO A 324 -27.23 -13.72 -6.64
C PRO A 324 -27.94 -12.69 -5.76
N ARG A 325 -29.04 -12.17 -6.32
CA ARG A 325 -30.06 -11.28 -5.76
C ARG A 325 -30.04 -11.24 -4.22
N ALA A 326 -29.47 -10.17 -3.66
CA ALA A 326 -29.60 -9.89 -2.24
C ALA A 326 -31.02 -9.43 -1.94
N THR A 327 -31.77 -10.31 -1.27
CA THR A 327 -32.85 -9.90 -0.38
C THR A 327 -32.28 -8.91 0.63
N THR A 328 -33.07 -7.85 0.88
CA THR A 328 -32.93 -6.82 1.93
C THR A 328 -31.99 -7.23 3.08
N ARG A 329 -30.76 -6.73 3.09
CA ARG A 329 -29.91 -6.74 4.28
C ARG A 329 -29.17 -5.41 4.44
N THR A 330 -29.36 -4.88 5.63
CA THR A 330 -28.62 -3.83 6.32
C THR A 330 -27.15 -3.72 5.96
N SER A 331 -26.65 -2.48 5.95
CA SER A 331 -25.26 -2.05 5.74
C SER A 331 -24.22 -3.02 6.35
N PRO A 332 -23.15 -3.43 5.64
CA PRO A 332 -22.14 -4.31 6.21
C PRO A 332 -21.17 -3.53 7.11
N PRO A 333 -20.69 -4.13 8.22
CA PRO A 333 -19.70 -3.52 9.10
C PRO A 333 -18.29 -3.57 8.48
N LEU A 334 -17.41 -2.69 8.96
CA LEU A 334 -15.98 -2.62 8.63
C LEU A 334 -15.33 -4.03 8.60
N ARG A 335 -14.83 -4.47 7.43
CA ARG A 335 -14.15 -5.78 7.29
C ARG A 335 -12.78 -5.74 7.98
N LYS A 336 -12.52 -6.69 8.87
CA LYS A 336 -11.21 -6.94 9.51
C LYS A 336 -10.14 -7.27 8.44
N PRO A 337 -8.85 -6.95 8.67
CA PRO A 337 -7.77 -7.35 7.76
C PRO A 337 -7.68 -8.88 7.64
N PRO A 338 -7.32 -9.41 6.45
CA PRO A 338 -7.27 -10.86 6.21
C PRO A 338 -6.18 -11.54 7.05
N ASN A 339 -6.42 -12.79 7.43
CA ASN A 339 -5.50 -13.60 8.23
C ASN A 339 -4.15 -13.80 7.50
N PRO A 340 -3.03 -13.22 7.98
CA PRO A 340 -1.74 -13.35 7.32
C PRO A 340 -1.19 -14.78 7.36
N ILE A 341 -1.56 -15.58 8.37
CA ILE A 341 -1.11 -16.98 8.48
C ILE A 341 -1.75 -17.82 7.37
N ALA A 342 -3.03 -17.59 7.07
CA ALA A 342 -3.72 -18.29 5.98
C ALA A 342 -3.15 -17.93 4.60
N LEU A 343 -2.77 -16.65 4.40
CA LEU A 343 -2.09 -16.21 3.18
C LEU A 343 -0.70 -16.85 3.03
N GLN A 344 0.05 -16.97 4.12
CA GLN A 344 1.35 -17.65 4.13
C GLN A 344 1.19 -19.14 3.76
N LEU A 345 0.21 -19.83 4.34
CA LEU A 345 -0.07 -21.24 4.05
C LEU A 345 -0.51 -21.45 2.59
N LEU A 346 -1.37 -20.58 2.06
CA LEU A 346 -1.74 -20.59 0.65
C LEU A 346 -0.51 -20.40 -0.25
N ALA A 347 0.38 -19.46 0.07
CA ALA A 347 1.58 -19.24 -0.72
C ALA A 347 2.52 -20.47 -0.71
N CYS A 348 2.69 -21.13 0.44
CA CYS A 348 3.44 -22.40 0.51
C CYS A 348 2.81 -23.50 -0.36
N LEU A 349 1.48 -23.64 -0.35
CA LEU A 349 0.77 -24.62 -1.17
C LEU A 349 0.86 -24.34 -2.67
N LEU A 350 0.95 -23.06 -3.06
CA LEU A 350 1.13 -22.67 -4.47
C LEU A 350 2.57 -22.90 -4.95
N ALA A 351 3.54 -22.70 -4.06
CA ALA A 351 4.95 -22.95 -4.34
C ALA A 351 5.28 -24.45 -4.42
N ALA A 352 4.70 -25.24 -3.53
CA ALA A 352 4.91 -26.68 -3.44
C ALA A 352 3.57 -27.43 -3.22
N PRO A 353 2.80 -27.68 -4.30
CA PRO A 353 1.48 -28.33 -4.23
C PRO A 353 1.48 -29.71 -3.58
N SER A 354 2.58 -30.44 -3.69
CA SER A 354 2.77 -31.76 -3.08
C SER A 354 2.58 -31.76 -1.55
N MET A 355 2.81 -30.63 -0.89
CA MET A 355 2.66 -30.48 0.56
C MET A 355 1.21 -30.66 1.04
N ALA A 356 0.23 -30.47 0.14
CA ALA A 356 -1.19 -30.72 0.46
C ALA A 356 -1.48 -32.19 0.80
N HIS A 357 -0.69 -33.13 0.29
CA HIS A 357 -0.87 -34.57 0.52
C HIS A 357 -0.26 -35.06 1.85
N GLU A 358 0.74 -34.36 2.37
CA GLU A 358 1.51 -34.81 3.55
C GLU A 358 0.88 -34.41 4.88
N THR A 359 0.27 -33.23 4.92
CA THR A 359 -0.41 -32.72 6.12
C THR A 359 -1.72 -32.05 5.72
N GLY A 360 -2.82 -32.72 6.05
CA GLY A 360 -4.15 -32.26 5.69
C GLY A 360 -4.58 -31.06 6.53
N ILE A 361 -4.97 -29.98 5.85
CA ILE A 361 -5.80 -28.93 6.45
C ILE A 361 -7.19 -29.53 6.71
N PRO A 362 -7.68 -29.57 7.96
CA PRO A 362 -9.00 -30.08 8.29
C PRO A 362 -10.09 -29.29 7.56
N GLU A 363 -11.10 -30.00 7.03
CA GLU A 363 -12.28 -29.43 6.36
C GLU A 363 -12.95 -28.31 7.20
N PRO A 364 -13.73 -27.41 6.57
CA PRO A 364 -14.43 -26.35 7.28
C PRO A 364 -15.42 -26.97 8.27
N ALA A 365 -15.16 -26.86 9.59
CA ALA A 365 -16.04 -27.39 10.61
C ALA A 365 -17.05 -26.35 11.11
N SER A 366 -16.90 -25.07 10.73
CA SER A 366 -17.65 -23.98 11.35
C SER A 366 -18.09 -22.89 10.37
N THR A 367 -19.24 -22.30 10.66
CA THR A 367 -19.78 -21.08 10.03
C THR A 367 -19.00 -19.81 10.41
N PHE A 368 -17.88 -19.94 11.13
CA PHE A 368 -17.13 -18.83 11.73
C PHE A 368 -15.74 -18.58 11.10
N ASP A 369 -15.37 -19.31 10.05
CA ASP A 369 -14.07 -19.14 9.36
C ASP A 369 -14.05 -17.85 8.49
N ASP A 370 -12.96 -17.08 8.52
CA ASP A 370 -12.78 -15.87 7.69
C ASP A 370 -12.70 -16.24 6.19
N ASP A 371 -13.04 -15.30 5.28
CA ASP A 371 -13.07 -15.50 3.81
C ASP A 371 -11.77 -16.15 3.23
N VAL A 372 -10.62 -15.90 3.88
CA VAL A 372 -9.31 -16.45 3.48
C VAL A 372 -9.04 -17.85 4.03
N ASP A 373 -9.58 -18.19 5.21
CA ASP A 373 -9.44 -19.52 5.81
C ASP A 373 -10.29 -20.54 5.03
N GLN A 374 -11.45 -20.11 4.52
CA GLN A 374 -12.27 -20.89 3.60
C GLN A 374 -11.52 -21.17 2.29
N ALA A 375 -10.88 -20.14 1.71
CA ALA A 375 -10.09 -20.30 0.50
C ALA A 375 -8.88 -21.23 0.68
N LEU A 376 -8.18 -21.13 1.82
CA LEU A 376 -7.11 -22.05 2.19
C LEU A 376 -7.60 -23.51 2.21
N THR A 377 -8.76 -23.75 2.80
CA THR A 377 -9.32 -25.10 2.91
C THR A 377 -9.74 -25.63 1.53
N HIS A 378 -10.44 -24.83 0.72
CA HIS A 378 -10.87 -25.24 -0.63
C HIS A 378 -9.69 -25.52 -1.56
N ILE A 379 -8.67 -24.65 -1.56
CA ILE A 379 -7.47 -24.84 -2.37
C ILE A 379 -6.70 -26.08 -1.90
N SER A 380 -6.53 -26.27 -0.58
CA SER A 380 -5.88 -27.47 -0.04
C SER A 380 -6.64 -28.75 -0.43
N THR A 381 -7.97 -28.77 -0.31
CA THR A 381 -8.80 -29.92 -0.74
C THR A 381 -8.68 -30.18 -2.23
N PHE A 382 -8.69 -29.14 -3.07
CA PHE A 382 -8.46 -29.29 -4.51
C PHE A 382 -7.11 -29.94 -4.80
N LEU A 383 -6.02 -29.40 -4.23
CA LEU A 383 -4.66 -29.90 -4.46
C LEU A 383 -4.47 -31.36 -4.02
N ARG A 384 -5.13 -31.78 -2.93
CA ARG A 384 -5.12 -33.20 -2.50
C ARG A 384 -5.65 -34.18 -3.54
N HIS A 385 -6.52 -33.71 -4.44
CA HIS A 385 -7.13 -34.51 -5.51
C HIS A 385 -6.44 -34.35 -6.87
N GLN A 386 -5.33 -33.60 -6.94
CA GLN A 386 -4.54 -33.44 -8.17
C GLN A 386 -3.25 -34.26 -8.11
N GLU A 387 -2.56 -34.36 -9.25
CA GLU A 387 -1.21 -34.92 -9.30
C GLU A 387 -0.21 -33.96 -8.59
N PRO A 388 0.81 -34.48 -7.87
CA PRO A 388 1.71 -33.65 -7.06
C PRO A 388 2.54 -32.61 -7.83
N ASP A 389 2.61 -32.73 -9.16
CA ASP A 389 3.35 -31.88 -10.10
C ASP A 389 2.46 -30.83 -10.80
N ILE A 390 1.20 -30.66 -10.36
CA ILE A 390 0.33 -29.59 -10.86
C ILE A 390 1.02 -28.23 -10.79
N THR A 391 1.02 -27.51 -11.90
CA THR A 391 1.72 -26.22 -12.00
C THR A 391 0.86 -25.04 -11.54
N LEU A 392 1.50 -23.98 -11.05
CA LEU A 392 0.81 -22.75 -10.63
C LEU A 392 -0.16 -22.18 -11.70
N PRO A 393 0.18 -22.11 -13.00
CA PRO A 393 -0.76 -21.68 -14.03
C PRO A 393 -2.02 -22.57 -14.12
N MET A 394 -1.90 -23.88 -13.92
CA MET A 394 -3.05 -24.81 -13.92
C MET A 394 -3.95 -24.59 -12.70
N ILE A 395 -3.35 -24.33 -11.53
CA ILE A 395 -4.09 -23.98 -10.30
C ILE A 395 -4.85 -22.67 -10.51
N MET A 396 -4.18 -21.63 -11.05
CA MET A 396 -4.80 -20.34 -11.31
C MET A 396 -5.95 -20.43 -12.33
N GLU A 397 -5.79 -21.21 -13.39
CA GLU A 397 -6.87 -21.42 -14.37
C GLU A 397 -8.08 -22.12 -13.73
N HIS A 398 -7.85 -23.13 -12.87
CA HIS A 398 -8.94 -23.84 -12.19
C HIS A 398 -9.79 -22.95 -11.28
N PHE A 399 -9.16 -21.98 -10.62
CA PHE A 399 -9.84 -21.05 -9.71
C PHE A 399 -10.32 -19.77 -10.39
N ARG A 400 -10.01 -19.55 -11.68
CA ARG A 400 -10.48 -18.37 -12.40
C ARG A 400 -12.00 -18.20 -12.30
N GLY A 401 -12.44 -17.03 -11.85
CA GLY A 401 -13.86 -16.70 -11.67
C GLY A 401 -14.51 -17.28 -10.40
N LYS A 402 -13.77 -18.01 -9.56
CA LYS A 402 -14.22 -18.47 -8.24
C LYS A 402 -13.77 -17.49 -7.13
N PRO A 403 -14.44 -17.46 -5.95
CA PRO A 403 -14.08 -16.56 -4.85
C PRO A 403 -12.62 -16.66 -4.41
N GLU A 404 -12.02 -17.86 -4.50
CA GLU A 404 -10.65 -18.13 -4.09
C GLU A 404 -9.61 -17.43 -4.97
N ASN A 405 -9.96 -17.09 -6.21
CA ASN A 405 -9.05 -16.39 -7.14
C ASN A 405 -8.56 -15.05 -6.59
N LEU A 406 -9.39 -14.37 -5.79
CA LEU A 406 -9.02 -13.12 -5.13
C LEU A 406 -7.78 -13.29 -4.26
N TRP A 407 -7.68 -14.41 -3.56
CA TRP A 407 -6.57 -14.69 -2.65
C TRP A 407 -5.32 -15.14 -3.40
N LEU A 408 -5.49 -15.89 -4.49
CA LEU A 408 -4.40 -16.23 -5.41
C LEU A 408 -3.77 -14.97 -6.01
N GLU A 409 -4.59 -14.06 -6.56
CA GLU A 409 -4.14 -12.79 -7.11
C GLU A 409 -3.47 -11.91 -6.05
N ARG A 410 -3.99 -11.91 -4.81
CA ARG A 410 -3.41 -11.18 -3.69
C ARG A 410 -2.02 -11.72 -3.31
N ILE A 411 -1.80 -13.04 -3.35
CA ILE A 411 -0.48 -13.63 -3.12
C ILE A 411 0.47 -13.26 -4.26
N MET A 412 0.00 -13.30 -5.52
CA MET A 412 0.81 -12.90 -6.68
C MET A 412 1.27 -11.44 -6.63
N GLN A 413 0.57 -10.59 -5.88
CA GLN A 413 0.81 -9.14 -5.81
C GLN A 413 1.25 -8.66 -4.41
N GLY A 414 1.48 -9.59 -3.48
CA GLY A 414 1.59 -9.30 -2.05
C GLY A 414 2.90 -9.77 -1.41
N GLU A 415 3.00 -9.55 -0.09
CA GLU A 415 4.19 -9.80 0.73
C GLU A 415 4.64 -11.28 0.74
N PHE A 416 3.77 -12.22 0.39
CA PHE A 416 4.07 -13.65 0.35
C PHE A 416 4.51 -14.15 -1.04
N PHE A 417 4.64 -13.27 -2.04
CA PHE A 417 5.07 -13.64 -3.39
C PHE A 417 6.41 -14.36 -3.41
N SER A 418 7.37 -13.92 -2.58
CA SER A 418 8.72 -14.51 -2.51
C SER A 418 8.71 -16.00 -2.11
N LEU A 419 7.66 -16.45 -1.42
CA LEU A 419 7.52 -17.86 -1.05
C LEU A 419 7.29 -18.77 -2.27
N LEU A 420 6.77 -18.24 -3.38
CA LEU A 420 6.55 -18.98 -4.63
C LEU A 420 7.85 -19.41 -5.30
N GLU A 421 8.94 -18.68 -5.04
CA GLU A 421 10.27 -18.95 -5.57
C GLU A 421 11.14 -19.73 -4.59
N THR A 422 10.63 -20.03 -3.39
CA THR A 422 11.37 -20.71 -2.33
C THR A 422 11.36 -22.23 -2.54
N PRO A 423 12.50 -22.94 -2.40
CA PRO A 423 12.56 -24.40 -2.50
C PRO A 423 11.68 -25.10 -1.44
N ARG A 424 11.11 -26.26 -1.80
CA ARG A 424 10.20 -27.03 -0.92
C ARG A 424 10.83 -27.39 0.43
N GLU A 425 12.12 -27.68 0.46
CA GLU A 425 12.85 -28.07 1.67
C GLU A 425 12.79 -26.97 2.73
N GLU A 426 12.92 -25.71 2.33
CA GLU A 426 12.84 -24.54 3.20
C GLU A 426 11.39 -24.21 3.59
N LEU A 427 10.44 -24.45 2.69
CA LEU A 427 9.01 -24.24 2.95
C LEU A 427 8.40 -25.24 3.93
N THR A 428 9.02 -26.42 4.10
CA THR A 428 8.45 -27.50 4.93
C THR A 428 8.28 -27.10 6.39
N GLU A 429 9.29 -26.48 7.00
CA GLU A 429 9.18 -26.01 8.40
C GLU A 429 8.25 -24.81 8.52
N VAL A 430 8.29 -23.89 7.55
CA VAL A 430 7.41 -22.71 7.50
C VAL A 430 5.93 -23.12 7.42
N TYR A 431 5.61 -24.09 6.56
CA TYR A 431 4.26 -24.62 6.42
C TYR A 431 3.80 -25.36 7.68
N ARG A 432 4.65 -26.20 8.29
CA ARG A 432 4.29 -26.94 9.51
C ARG A 432 4.06 -26.01 10.71
N ASP A 433 4.88 -24.99 10.85
CA ASP A 433 4.70 -23.96 11.88
C ASP A 433 3.46 -23.11 11.63
N GLY A 434 3.25 -22.69 10.38
CA GLY A 434 2.06 -21.96 9.95
C GLY A 434 0.76 -22.74 10.24
N LEU A 435 0.75 -24.05 9.98
CA LEU A 435 -0.41 -24.92 10.22
C LEU A 435 -0.75 -25.00 11.71
N ARG A 436 0.27 -25.10 12.58
CA ARG A 436 0.09 -25.11 14.03
C ARG A 436 -0.53 -23.80 14.51
N ARG A 437 0.06 -22.66 14.14
CA ARG A 437 -0.45 -21.33 14.50
C ARG A 437 -1.84 -21.06 13.94
N TRP A 438 -2.12 -21.54 12.72
CA TRP A 438 -3.44 -21.43 12.10
C TRP A 438 -4.49 -22.25 12.86
N ALA A 439 -4.18 -23.50 13.21
CA ALA A 439 -5.08 -24.37 13.96
C ALA A 439 -5.39 -23.82 15.37
N GLU A 440 -4.37 -23.34 16.08
CA GLU A 440 -4.53 -22.71 17.40
C GLU A 440 -5.44 -21.47 17.35
N ARG A 441 -5.19 -20.59 16.37
CA ARG A 441 -6.03 -19.40 16.13
C ARG A 441 -7.48 -19.78 15.84
N ARG A 442 -7.71 -20.81 15.03
CA ARG A 442 -9.05 -21.26 14.65
C ARG A 442 -9.83 -21.79 15.86
N LEU A 443 -9.19 -22.60 16.72
CA LEU A 443 -9.79 -23.07 17.98
C LEU A 443 -10.13 -21.90 18.91
N GLN A 444 -9.30 -20.86 18.95
CA GLN A 444 -9.56 -19.67 19.75
C GLN A 444 -10.74 -18.85 19.22
N GLN A 445 -10.84 -18.67 17.89
CA GLN A 445 -11.97 -17.99 17.24
C GLN A 445 -13.29 -18.75 17.44
N GLU A 446 -13.28 -20.07 17.29
CA GLU A 446 -14.45 -20.93 17.51
C GLU A 446 -14.94 -20.82 18.97
N MET A 447 -14.02 -20.82 19.93
CA MET A 447 -14.32 -20.61 21.35
C MET A 447 -14.93 -19.23 21.63
N GLU A 448 -14.36 -18.17 21.05
CA GLU A 448 -14.87 -16.80 21.24
C GLU A 448 -16.27 -16.63 20.65
N ALA A 449 -16.51 -17.22 19.48
CA ALA A 449 -17.82 -17.23 18.83
C ALA A 449 -18.87 -17.98 19.68
N LEU A 450 -18.55 -19.16 20.19
CA LEU A 450 -19.45 -19.93 21.07
C LEU A 450 -19.72 -19.20 22.39
N LEU A 451 -18.71 -18.56 22.99
CA LEU A 451 -18.89 -17.71 24.17
C LEU A 451 -19.80 -16.50 23.89
N GLN A 452 -19.69 -15.91 22.70
CA GLN A 452 -20.56 -14.82 22.28
C GLN A 452 -22.00 -15.30 22.02
N CYS A 453 -22.19 -16.47 21.42
CA CYS A 453 -23.49 -17.10 21.25
C CYS A 453 -24.15 -17.37 22.61
N ALA A 454 -23.41 -17.95 23.56
CA ALA A 454 -23.89 -18.25 24.91
C ALA A 454 -24.34 -17.00 25.69
N ARG A 455 -23.75 -15.83 25.39
CA ARG A 455 -24.18 -14.54 25.97
C ARG A 455 -25.50 -14.03 25.41
N ASN A 456 -25.85 -14.41 24.17
CA ASN A 456 -27.01 -13.90 23.46
C ASN A 456 -28.20 -14.87 23.47
N ARG A 457 -27.95 -16.19 23.57
CA ARG A 457 -28.95 -17.25 23.65
C ARG A 457 -28.41 -18.50 24.35
N PRO A 458 -29.28 -19.36 24.92
CA PRO A 458 -28.86 -20.70 25.31
C PRO A 458 -28.27 -21.45 24.09
N LEU A 459 -27.16 -22.15 24.34
CA LEU A 459 -26.49 -22.96 23.33
C LEU A 459 -27.33 -24.20 23.01
N HIS A 460 -27.30 -24.66 21.76
CA HIS A 460 -27.86 -25.95 21.40
C HIS A 460 -26.95 -27.07 21.91
N ARG A 461 -27.51 -28.28 22.07
CA ARG A 461 -26.77 -29.45 22.59
C ARG A 461 -25.44 -29.70 21.85
N GLU A 462 -25.43 -29.56 20.53
CA GLU A 462 -24.22 -29.71 19.70
C GLU A 462 -23.15 -28.63 19.99
N GLU A 463 -23.58 -27.39 20.27
CA GLU A 463 -22.71 -26.27 20.63
C GLU A 463 -22.15 -26.42 22.05
N GLU A 464 -22.93 -26.97 22.98
CA GLU A 464 -22.49 -27.29 24.34
C GLU A 464 -21.44 -28.42 24.34
N GLU A 465 -21.70 -29.50 23.61
CA GLU A 465 -20.76 -30.62 23.45
C GLU A 465 -19.45 -30.14 22.79
N ARG A 466 -19.54 -29.27 21.76
CA ARG A 466 -18.39 -28.67 21.09
C ARG A 466 -17.60 -27.72 21.99
N MET A 467 -18.30 -26.88 22.77
CA MET A 467 -17.67 -25.97 23.74
C MET A 467 -16.93 -26.75 24.83
N GLN A 468 -17.51 -27.83 25.35
CA GLN A 468 -16.84 -28.70 26.33
C GLN A 468 -15.59 -29.38 25.76
N TRP A 469 -15.65 -29.82 24.50
CA TRP A 469 -14.48 -30.36 23.80
C TRP A 469 -13.39 -29.30 23.61
N LEU A 470 -13.72 -28.08 23.18
CA LEU A 470 -12.73 -27.01 23.02
C LEU A 470 -12.08 -26.60 24.36
N ILE A 471 -12.82 -26.67 25.46
CA ILE A 471 -12.28 -26.43 26.81
C ILE A 471 -11.28 -27.53 27.21
N SER A 472 -11.55 -28.79 26.85
CA SER A 472 -10.65 -29.91 27.17
C SER A 472 -9.37 -29.95 26.32
N GLN A 473 -9.34 -29.25 25.19
CA GLN A 473 -8.16 -29.08 24.33
C GLN A 473 -7.22 -27.93 24.76
N ARG A 474 -7.61 -27.09 25.73
CA ARG A 474 -6.69 -26.07 26.25
C ARG A 474 -5.57 -26.74 27.05
N PRO A 475 -4.30 -26.37 26.84
CA PRO A 475 -3.24 -26.80 27.73
C PRO A 475 -3.58 -26.30 29.15
N SER A 476 -3.65 -27.23 30.11
CA SER A 476 -3.96 -26.97 31.50
C SER A 476 -2.99 -25.93 32.08
N SER A 477 -3.40 -24.66 32.15
CA SER A 477 -2.76 -23.63 32.97
C SER A 477 -3.18 -23.79 34.45
N ARG A 478 -3.06 -25.02 34.97
CA ARG A 478 -3.19 -25.37 36.39
C ARG A 478 -2.09 -26.37 36.72
N GLY A 479 -0.99 -25.84 37.23
CA GLY A 479 0.20 -26.60 37.61
C GLY A 479 1.43 -25.72 37.78
N LEU A 480 1.28 -24.55 38.39
CA LEU A 480 2.37 -23.76 38.98
C LEU A 480 1.80 -23.12 40.26
N ASP A 481 1.54 -23.98 41.25
CA ASP A 481 1.75 -23.66 42.66
C ASP A 481 2.96 -24.50 43.12
#